data_AF-A0A182AMX3-F1
#
_entry.id   AF-A0A182AMX3-F1
#
_cell.length_a   1.000
_cell.length_b   1.000
_cell.length_c   1.000
_cell.angle_alpha   90.00
_cell.angle_beta   90.00
_cell.angle_gamma   90.00
#
_symmetry.space_group_name_H-M   'P 1'
#
loop_
_entity.id
_entity.type
_entity.pdbx_description
1 polymer ?
#
loop_
_entity_poly.entity_id
_entity_poly.type
_entity_poly.pdbx_seq_one_letter_code
_entity_poly.pdbx_strand_id
1 'polypeptide(L)'
;MSAPLSAFVTKPDWITAQRARGRKASIIQLTGNSTWLRQPVAWDATMRVSSLKQRQAAKAGLIDSADIVTGFRVNNAMARSWTFIGSKGSDLIDFQANAGAITKRSQSVINFGNDTARDRFFFTNNTKTHGPFNHMQRYVIRNFGREDVVTLRNIGRSFGYNDLVSYGNGVMGFRGVDPTKLRVVPISGL
;
A
#
# COMPACT_ATOMS: atom_id res chain seq x y z
N MET A 1 -0.10 7.31 -38.87
CA MET A 1 -0.30 6.09 -38.07
C MET A 1 -0.24 6.50 -36.61
N SER A 2 -1.40 6.64 -35.97
CA SER A 2 -1.53 7.18 -34.62
C SER A 2 -1.72 6.01 -33.65
N ALA A 3 -0.82 5.88 -32.67
CA ALA A 3 -0.92 4.85 -31.64
C ALA A 3 -2.20 5.06 -30.80
N PRO A 4 -2.87 3.98 -30.35
CA PRO A 4 -4.05 4.11 -29.52
C PRO A 4 -3.64 4.60 -28.13
N LEU A 5 -4.28 5.68 -27.69
CA LEU A 5 -4.31 6.12 -26.30
C LEU A 5 -4.75 4.96 -25.43
N SER A 6 -3.80 4.38 -24.69
CA SER A 6 -4.05 3.43 -23.61
C SER A 6 -5.12 4.00 -22.69
N ALA A 7 -6.21 3.23 -22.55
CA ALA A 7 -7.41 3.56 -21.81
C ALA A 7 -7.09 4.31 -20.50
N PHE A 8 -7.52 5.57 -20.44
CA PHE A 8 -7.74 6.23 -19.18
C PHE A 8 -8.66 5.34 -18.35
N VAL A 9 -8.23 5.01 -17.14
CA VAL A 9 -9.05 4.38 -16.11
C VAL A 9 -10.36 5.17 -16.07
N THR A 10 -11.45 4.56 -16.55
CA THR A 10 -12.81 5.07 -16.40
C THR A 10 -13.00 5.47 -14.95
N LYS A 11 -13.54 6.67 -14.70
CA LYS A 11 -13.80 7.21 -13.35
C LYS A 11 -14.31 6.06 -12.48
N PRO A 12 -13.56 5.63 -11.47
CA PRO A 12 -13.89 4.38 -10.84
C PRO A 12 -15.20 4.60 -10.07
N ASP A 13 -16.19 3.75 -10.32
CA ASP A 13 -17.59 3.87 -9.89
C ASP A 13 -17.78 4.23 -8.40
N TRP A 14 -16.76 3.99 -7.58
CA TRP A 14 -16.73 4.33 -6.17
C TRP A 14 -16.58 5.83 -5.88
N ILE A 15 -15.87 6.63 -6.71
CA ILE A 15 -15.78 8.09 -6.53
C ILE A 15 -17.17 8.70 -6.73
N THR A 16 -17.87 8.24 -7.76
CA THR A 16 -19.27 8.61 -8.03
C THR A 16 -20.17 8.22 -6.85
N ALA A 17 -20.01 7.03 -6.28
CA ALA A 17 -20.78 6.58 -5.12
C ALA A 17 -20.47 7.34 -3.81
N GLN A 18 -19.23 7.77 -3.58
CA GLN A 18 -18.86 8.59 -2.41
C GLN A 18 -19.39 10.03 -2.55
N ARG A 19 -19.28 10.60 -3.75
CA ARG A 19 -19.86 11.91 -4.07
C ARG A 19 -21.39 11.91 -3.95
N ALA A 20 -22.06 10.85 -4.40
CA ALA A 20 -23.51 10.66 -4.22
C ALA A 20 -23.95 10.61 -2.74
N ARG A 21 -23.04 10.28 -1.82
CA ARG A 21 -23.27 10.30 -0.36
C ARG A 21 -22.86 11.62 0.30
N GLY A 22 -22.54 12.66 -0.48
CA GLY A 22 -22.09 13.97 0.02
C GLY A 22 -20.71 13.94 0.70
N ARG A 23 -19.94 12.85 0.54
CA ARG A 23 -18.64 12.68 1.20
C ARG A 23 -17.52 13.02 0.23
N LYS A 24 -16.72 14.04 0.57
CA LYS A 24 -15.39 14.28 0.00
C LYS A 24 -14.44 13.22 0.57
N ALA A 25 -14.46 12.01 0.03
CA ALA A 25 -13.75 10.89 0.64
C ALA A 25 -12.29 10.85 0.17
N SER A 26 -11.42 11.53 0.92
CA SER A 26 -9.97 11.38 0.76
C SER A 26 -9.45 10.02 1.26
N ILE A 27 -10.25 9.27 2.02
CA ILE A 27 -9.93 7.90 2.47
C ILE A 27 -11.00 6.95 1.96
N ILE A 28 -10.60 5.92 1.21
CA ILE A 28 -11.48 4.85 0.75
C ILE A 28 -11.80 3.93 1.92
N GLN A 29 -13.07 3.76 2.30
CA GLN A 29 -13.45 2.86 3.39
C GLN A 29 -14.08 1.56 2.86
N LEU A 30 -13.53 0.42 3.26
CA LEU A 30 -14.19 -0.88 3.17
C LEU A 30 -14.81 -1.23 4.52
N THR A 31 -16.11 -1.51 4.51
CA THR A 31 -16.84 -2.04 5.66
C THR A 31 -17.21 -3.48 5.38
N GLY A 32 -16.83 -4.41 6.24
CA GLY A 32 -17.19 -5.81 6.11
C GLY A 32 -18.44 -6.18 6.93
N ASN A 33 -18.73 -7.48 6.99
CA ASN A 33 -19.90 -8.00 7.70
C ASN A 33 -19.65 -8.00 9.21
N SER A 34 -20.55 -7.36 9.97
CA SER A 34 -20.51 -7.27 11.43
C SER A 34 -20.62 -8.63 12.14
N THR A 35 -21.04 -9.69 11.45
CA THR A 35 -21.10 -11.05 12.03
C THR A 35 -19.73 -11.73 12.19
N TRP A 36 -18.65 -11.10 11.70
CA TRP A 36 -17.28 -11.62 11.77
C TRP A 36 -16.58 -11.39 13.13
N LEU A 37 -17.36 -11.12 14.19
CA LEU A 37 -16.93 -10.77 15.56
C LEU A 37 -15.86 -11.67 16.21
N ARG A 38 -15.57 -12.86 15.67
CA ARG A 38 -14.56 -13.82 16.18
C ARG A 38 -13.41 -14.10 15.21
N GLN A 39 -13.43 -13.50 14.01
CA GLN A 39 -12.28 -13.53 13.10
C GLN A 39 -11.29 -12.42 13.52
N PRO A 40 -10.00 -12.50 13.19
CA PRO A 40 -9.08 -11.38 13.36
C PRO A 40 -9.40 -10.30 12.31
N VAL A 41 -10.55 -9.65 12.46
CA VAL A 41 -10.98 -8.45 11.75
C VAL A 41 -10.36 -7.26 12.46
N ALA A 42 -9.64 -6.43 11.72
CA ALA A 42 -9.22 -5.18 12.30
C ALA A 42 -10.41 -4.25 12.42
N TRP A 43 -10.56 -3.71 13.62
CA TRP A 43 -11.22 -2.45 13.80
C TRP A 43 -10.23 -1.36 13.39
N ASP A 44 -10.66 -0.49 12.48
CA ASP A 44 -9.95 0.73 12.09
C ASP A 44 -8.53 0.57 11.55
N ALA A 45 -8.26 -0.52 10.82
CA ALA A 45 -7.00 -0.61 10.07
C ALA A 45 -7.00 0.49 9.00
N THR A 46 -5.96 1.31 9.02
CA THR A 46 -5.85 2.48 8.13
C THR A 46 -4.49 2.48 7.44
N MET A 47 -4.52 2.59 6.13
CA MET A 47 -3.40 2.95 5.26
C MET A 47 -3.56 4.42 4.89
N ARG A 48 -2.55 5.25 5.15
CA ARG A 48 -2.46 6.59 4.62
C ARG A 48 -1.51 6.57 3.42
N VAL A 49 -1.88 7.25 2.36
CA VAL A 49 -1.04 7.44 1.18
C VAL A 49 -0.89 8.91 0.87
N SER A 50 0.28 9.29 0.40
CA SER A 50 0.55 10.62 -0.11
C SER A 50 1.30 10.45 -1.40
N SER A 51 0.68 10.81 -2.52
CA SER A 51 1.28 10.63 -3.84
C SER A 51 1.50 11.94 -4.59
N LEU A 52 2.72 12.14 -5.09
CA LEU A 52 3.06 13.34 -5.85
C LEU A 52 2.26 13.43 -7.14
N LYS A 53 2.01 12.30 -7.82
CA LYS A 53 1.21 12.24 -9.05
C LYS A 53 -0.20 12.78 -8.86
N GLN A 54 -0.87 12.41 -7.75
CA GLN A 54 -2.22 12.92 -7.48
C GLN A 54 -2.20 14.42 -7.17
N ARG A 55 -1.20 14.90 -6.41
CA ARG A 55 -1.03 16.34 -6.15
C ARG A 55 -0.76 17.12 -7.44
N GLN A 56 0.08 16.60 -8.33
CA GLN A 56 0.37 17.21 -9.62
C GLN A 56 -0.84 17.20 -10.55
N ALA A 57 -1.60 16.10 -10.60
CA ALA A 57 -2.83 16.00 -11.38
C ALA A 57 -3.88 17.01 -10.88
N ALA A 58 -4.01 17.19 -9.56
CA ALA A 58 -4.89 18.19 -8.98
C ALA A 58 -4.44 19.62 -9.32
N LYS A 59 -3.13 19.91 -9.23
CA LYS A 59 -2.55 21.20 -9.63
C LYS A 59 -2.75 21.50 -11.11
N ALA A 60 -2.71 20.47 -11.96
CA ALA A 60 -2.96 20.57 -13.39
C ALA A 60 -4.45 20.62 -13.75
N GLY A 61 -5.36 20.60 -12.77
CA GLY A 61 -6.81 20.62 -12.99
C GLY A 61 -7.39 19.31 -13.58
N LEU A 62 -6.61 18.23 -13.59
CA LEU A 62 -7.03 16.93 -14.13
C LEU A 62 -7.95 16.16 -13.15
N ILE A 63 -7.84 16.46 -11.86
CA ILE A 63 -8.71 15.97 -10.78
C ILE A 63 -8.99 17.11 -9.80
N ASP A 64 -10.07 17.03 -9.02
CA ASP A 64 -10.26 17.95 -7.90
C ASP A 64 -9.27 17.59 -6.78
N SER A 65 -8.73 18.58 -6.08
CA SER A 65 -7.93 18.35 -4.87
C SER A 65 -8.72 17.58 -3.80
N ALA A 66 -10.05 17.73 -3.78
CA ALA A 66 -10.94 16.98 -2.91
C ALA A 66 -11.06 15.48 -3.26
N ASP A 67 -10.69 15.07 -4.48
CA ASP A 67 -10.70 13.68 -4.93
C ASP A 67 -9.37 12.96 -4.70
N ILE A 68 -8.36 13.65 -4.16
CA ILE A 68 -7.08 13.03 -3.83
C ILE A 68 -7.33 11.91 -2.82
N VAL A 69 -6.98 10.70 -3.22
CA VAL A 69 -6.98 9.53 -2.35
C VAL A 69 -5.75 9.62 -1.48
N THR A 70 -5.99 9.97 -0.22
CA THR A 70 -5.04 10.04 0.89
C THR A 70 -4.99 8.77 1.73
N GLY A 71 -5.81 7.75 1.41
CA GLY A 71 -5.75 6.50 2.17
C GLY A 71 -6.84 5.49 1.88
N PHE A 72 -6.76 4.41 2.64
CA PHE A 72 -7.68 3.30 2.66
C PHE A 72 -7.93 2.87 4.12
N ARG A 73 -9.17 2.70 4.52
CA ARG A 73 -9.57 2.20 5.85
C ARG A 73 -10.36 0.93 5.69
N VAL A 74 -10.07 -0.06 6.52
CA VAL A 74 -10.84 -1.29 6.64
C VAL A 74 -11.47 -1.32 8.03
N ASN A 75 -12.79 -1.44 8.07
CA ASN A 75 -13.55 -1.57 9.30
C ASN A 75 -14.39 -2.85 9.25
N ASN A 76 -14.23 -3.74 10.25
CA ASN A 76 -14.93 -5.02 10.31
C ASN A 76 -14.80 -5.86 9.02
N ALA A 77 -13.69 -5.70 8.30
CA ALA A 77 -13.40 -6.37 7.03
C ALA A 77 -11.94 -6.81 6.95
N MET A 78 -11.61 -7.54 5.88
CA MET A 78 -10.24 -7.79 5.45
C MET A 78 -10.16 -7.54 3.95
N ALA A 79 -9.08 -6.92 3.49
CA ALA A 79 -8.87 -6.73 2.05
C ALA A 79 -8.26 -8.02 1.46
N ARG A 80 -8.90 -8.62 0.45
CA ARG A 80 -8.42 -9.88 -0.15
C ARG A 80 -7.15 -9.70 -0.99
N SER A 81 -7.12 -8.63 -1.78
CA SER A 81 -6.00 -8.22 -2.64
C SER A 81 -6.20 -6.76 -3.05
N TRP A 82 -5.10 -6.05 -3.32
CA TRP A 82 -5.13 -4.68 -3.85
C TRP A 82 -3.75 -4.31 -4.38
N THR A 83 -3.69 -3.32 -5.27
CA THR A 83 -2.43 -2.79 -5.79
C THR A 83 -2.40 -1.28 -5.63
N PHE A 84 -1.38 -0.76 -4.96
CA PHE A 84 -1.02 0.65 -5.01
C PHE A 84 0.01 0.85 -6.12
N ILE A 85 -0.24 1.85 -6.97
CA ILE A 85 0.68 2.25 -8.04
C ILE A 85 1.20 3.64 -7.67
N GLY A 86 2.50 3.69 -7.40
CA GLY A 86 3.24 4.89 -7.05
C GLY A 86 3.35 5.89 -8.19
N SER A 87 3.87 7.06 -7.85
CA SER A 87 4.12 8.15 -8.77
C SER A 87 5.49 8.03 -9.45
N LYS A 88 5.87 9.08 -10.22
CA LYS A 88 7.24 9.25 -10.71
C LYS A 88 8.02 10.16 -9.74
N GLY A 89 7.92 9.91 -8.45
CA GLY A 89 8.32 10.84 -7.39
C GLY A 89 7.97 10.31 -6.00
N SER A 90 8.47 10.98 -4.96
CA SER A 90 8.32 10.50 -3.59
C SER A 90 6.87 10.30 -3.16
N ASP A 91 6.57 9.06 -2.82
CA ASP A 91 5.37 8.60 -2.17
C ASP A 91 5.64 8.25 -0.69
N LEU A 92 4.59 8.42 0.12
CA LEU A 92 4.57 7.93 1.48
C LEU A 92 3.36 7.02 1.66
N ILE A 93 3.61 5.81 2.12
CA ILE A 93 2.60 4.82 2.45
C ILE A 93 2.75 4.43 3.92
N ASP A 94 1.78 4.78 4.75
CA ASP A 94 1.83 4.53 6.20
C ASP A 94 0.67 3.64 6.63
N PHE A 95 1.00 2.40 6.98
CA PHE A 95 0.05 1.48 7.57
C PHE A 95 0.09 1.66 9.08
N GLN A 96 -1.02 2.20 9.58
CA GLN A 96 -1.26 2.42 10.99
C GLN A 96 -1.67 1.11 11.68
N ALA A 97 -2.04 1.19 12.96
CA ALA A 97 -2.42 0.05 13.77
C ALA A 97 -3.34 -0.95 13.06
N ASN A 98 -3.24 -2.22 13.44
CA ASN A 98 -3.95 -3.34 12.82
C ASN A 98 -3.71 -3.53 11.31
N ALA A 99 -2.57 -3.04 10.77
CA ALA A 99 -2.17 -3.18 9.37
C ALA A 99 -2.31 -4.61 8.81
N GLY A 100 -2.17 -5.61 9.69
CA GLY A 100 -2.41 -7.01 9.39
C GLY A 100 -3.68 -7.25 8.58
N ALA A 101 -4.80 -6.58 8.85
CA ALA A 101 -6.06 -6.79 8.11
C ALA A 101 -6.08 -6.24 6.68
N ILE A 102 -5.18 -5.30 6.36
CA ILE A 102 -4.99 -4.78 5.01
C ILE A 102 -4.01 -5.67 4.22
N THR A 103 -3.15 -6.41 4.93
CA THR A 103 -2.10 -7.28 4.36
C THR A 103 -2.40 -8.77 4.47
N LYS A 104 -3.62 -9.16 4.86
CA LYS A 104 -4.02 -10.55 5.11
C LYS A 104 -4.61 -11.16 3.85
N ARG A 105 -4.07 -12.32 3.44
CA ARG A 105 -4.47 -13.07 2.24
C ARG A 105 -4.07 -12.35 0.92
N SER A 106 -4.05 -13.14 -0.15
CA SER A 106 -3.02 -13.13 -1.19
C SER A 106 -3.00 -11.94 -2.16
N GLN A 107 -1.77 -11.47 -2.45
CA GLN A 107 -1.36 -10.63 -3.61
C GLN A 107 -1.52 -9.10 -3.47
N SER A 108 -1.49 -8.57 -2.25
CA SER A 108 -1.38 -7.11 -2.10
C SER A 108 0.00 -6.61 -2.53
N VAL A 109 0.03 -5.58 -3.36
CA VAL A 109 1.25 -5.03 -3.96
C VAL A 109 1.32 -3.52 -3.71
N ILE A 110 2.46 -3.05 -3.22
CA ILE A 110 2.90 -1.67 -3.43
C ILE A 110 3.90 -1.68 -4.56
N ASN A 111 3.63 -0.93 -5.61
CA ASN A 111 4.60 -0.63 -6.65
C ASN A 111 5.01 0.82 -6.45
N PHE A 112 6.28 1.07 -6.11
CA PHE A 112 6.80 2.42 -5.89
C PHE A 112 6.97 3.24 -7.17
N GLY A 113 6.87 2.60 -8.33
CA GLY A 113 7.18 3.25 -9.60
C GLY A 113 8.62 2.96 -9.98
N ASN A 114 8.91 3.00 -11.29
CA ASN A 114 10.24 2.74 -11.81
C ASN A 114 11.00 4.06 -11.91
N ASP A 115 11.47 4.59 -10.78
CA ASP A 115 12.22 5.83 -10.70
C ASP A 115 13.30 5.82 -9.58
N THR A 116 13.93 6.97 -9.33
CA THR A 116 14.99 7.15 -8.33
C THR A 116 14.57 8.03 -7.15
N ALA A 117 13.31 8.41 -7.08
CA ALA A 117 12.80 9.20 -5.98
C ALA A 117 12.71 8.34 -4.72
N ARG A 118 12.79 9.00 -3.55
CA ARG A 118 12.69 8.29 -2.27
C ARG A 118 11.24 7.99 -1.94
N ASP A 119 10.91 6.72 -1.89
CA ASP A 119 9.65 6.23 -1.36
C ASP A 119 9.78 5.73 0.08
N ARG A 120 8.70 5.90 0.85
CA ARG A 120 8.67 5.50 2.25
C ARG A 120 7.46 4.63 2.55
N PHE A 121 7.72 3.42 3.02
CA PHE A 121 6.70 2.53 3.54
C PHE A 121 6.86 2.34 5.05
N PHE A 122 5.77 2.52 5.78
CA PHE A 122 5.71 2.26 7.22
C PHE A 122 4.67 1.18 7.51
N PHE A 123 5.02 0.22 8.35
CA PHE A 123 4.12 -0.84 8.78
C PHE A 123 4.00 -0.90 10.31
N THR A 124 2.75 -0.91 10.78
CA THR A 124 2.42 -0.98 12.21
C THR A 124 1.29 -1.98 12.46
N ASN A 125 1.53 -3.01 13.26
CA ASN A 125 0.56 -4.04 13.56
C ASN A 125 0.58 -4.41 15.03
N ASN A 126 -0.28 -3.82 15.83
CA ASN A 126 -0.38 -4.02 17.27
C ASN A 126 -1.11 -5.32 17.69
N THR A 127 -1.33 -6.27 16.77
CA THR A 127 -1.97 -7.55 17.12
C THR A 127 -1.05 -8.37 18.03
N LYS A 128 -1.46 -8.55 19.29
CA LYS A 128 -0.60 -9.12 20.35
C LYS A 128 -0.40 -10.65 20.25
N THR A 129 -1.30 -11.35 19.56
CA THR A 129 -1.48 -12.80 19.76
C THR A 129 -0.56 -13.69 18.92
N HIS A 130 0.08 -13.20 17.85
CA HIS A 130 0.89 -14.06 16.94
C HIS A 130 2.14 -13.38 16.34
N GLY A 131 2.74 -12.45 17.06
CA GLY A 131 3.99 -11.78 16.67
C GLY A 131 3.83 -10.57 15.73
N PRO A 132 4.92 -9.85 15.46
CA PRO A 132 4.90 -8.50 14.86
C PRO A 132 4.35 -8.46 13.42
N PHE A 133 4.51 -9.55 12.67
CA PHE A 133 4.05 -9.70 11.28
C PHE A 133 2.80 -10.56 11.17
N ASN A 134 2.07 -10.74 12.26
CA ASN A 134 0.81 -11.48 12.22
C ASN A 134 -0.10 -10.89 11.15
N HIS A 135 -0.71 -11.75 10.35
CA HIS A 135 -1.59 -11.38 9.23
C HIS A 135 -0.94 -10.59 8.09
N MET A 136 0.36 -10.30 8.11
CA MET A 136 1.10 -9.93 6.90
C MET A 136 1.36 -11.22 6.10
N GLN A 137 0.76 -11.39 4.93
CA GLN A 137 0.89 -12.63 4.16
C GLN A 137 1.10 -12.35 2.68
N ARG A 138 2.27 -12.75 2.15
CA ARG A 138 2.64 -12.65 0.72
C ARG A 138 2.51 -11.23 0.17
N TYR A 139 2.83 -10.24 1.00
CA TYR A 139 2.84 -8.84 0.61
C TYR A 139 4.09 -8.54 -0.21
N VAL A 140 3.94 -7.76 -1.28
CA VAL A 140 5.05 -7.46 -2.19
C VAL A 140 5.24 -5.96 -2.32
N ILE A 141 6.48 -5.51 -2.15
CA ILE A 141 6.93 -4.19 -2.59
C ILE A 141 7.71 -4.39 -3.89
N ARG A 142 7.30 -3.69 -4.95
CA ARG A 142 7.92 -3.75 -6.28
C ARG A 142 8.58 -2.44 -6.62
N ASN A 143 9.60 -2.54 -7.48
CA ASN A 143 10.43 -1.43 -7.94
C ASN A 143 11.08 -0.68 -6.78
N PHE A 144 11.59 -1.43 -5.80
CA PHE A 144 12.31 -0.84 -4.68
C PHE A 144 13.67 -0.30 -5.15
N GLY A 145 13.83 1.02 -5.07
CA GLY A 145 15.01 1.77 -5.48
C GLY A 145 16.03 1.95 -4.35
N ARG A 146 17.20 2.51 -4.71
CA ARG A 146 18.34 2.72 -3.80
C ARG A 146 18.02 3.65 -2.63
N GLU A 147 17.14 4.62 -2.85
CA GLU A 147 16.78 5.65 -1.88
C GLU A 147 15.60 5.26 -0.97
N ASP A 148 14.92 4.15 -1.28
CA ASP A 148 13.67 3.78 -0.63
C ASP A 148 13.89 3.22 0.76
N VAL A 149 12.89 3.43 1.62
CA VAL A 149 12.94 3.01 3.01
C VAL A 149 11.67 2.27 3.40
N VAL A 150 11.86 1.09 3.99
CA VAL A 150 10.82 0.31 4.66
C VAL A 150 11.06 0.36 6.17
N THR A 151 10.09 0.89 6.90
CA THR A 151 10.12 0.92 8.38
C THR A 151 9.08 -0.02 8.95
N LEU A 152 9.54 -1.08 9.59
CA LEU A 152 8.72 -2.07 10.28
C LEU A 152 8.69 -1.71 11.77
N ARG A 153 7.76 -0.81 12.13
CA ARG A 153 7.68 -0.21 13.48
C ARG A 153 7.49 -1.26 14.57
N ASN A 154 6.88 -2.39 14.23
CA ASN A 154 6.68 -3.51 15.16
C ASN A 154 7.94 -4.16 15.69
N ILE A 155 9.03 -4.08 14.95
CA ILE A 155 10.33 -4.60 15.38
C ILE A 155 11.34 -3.47 15.58
N GLY A 156 10.90 -2.21 15.50
CA GLY A 156 11.75 -1.03 15.65
C GLY A 156 12.86 -0.91 14.62
N ARG A 157 12.69 -1.46 13.40
CA ARG A 157 13.74 -1.48 12.37
C ARG A 157 13.30 -0.77 11.09
N SER A 158 14.26 -0.07 10.49
CA SER A 158 14.17 0.46 9.14
C SER A 158 15.17 -0.25 8.25
N PHE A 159 14.80 -0.40 6.99
CA PHE A 159 15.55 -1.10 5.96
C PHE A 159 15.61 -0.25 4.70
N GLY A 160 16.78 -0.16 4.10
CA GLY A 160 17.00 0.41 2.78
C GLY A 160 17.42 -0.64 1.76
N TYR A 161 17.84 -0.20 0.59
CA TYR A 161 18.26 -1.08 -0.51
C TYR A 161 19.43 -1.99 -0.13
N ASN A 162 20.41 -1.46 0.62
CA ASN A 162 21.58 -2.21 1.04
C ASN A 162 21.28 -3.31 2.08
N ASP A 163 20.08 -3.31 2.67
CA ASP A 163 19.63 -4.35 3.59
C ASP A 163 18.93 -5.53 2.89
N LEU A 164 18.77 -5.45 1.56
CA LEU A 164 18.15 -6.51 0.77
C LEU A 164 19.02 -7.77 0.78
N VAL A 165 18.37 -8.90 1.02
CA VAL A 165 18.97 -10.22 0.94
C VAL A 165 18.16 -11.09 -0.02
N SER A 166 18.87 -11.85 -0.85
CA SER A 166 18.25 -12.83 -1.74
C SER A 166 17.84 -14.07 -0.95
N TYR A 167 16.62 -14.55 -1.19
CA TYR A 167 16.11 -15.83 -0.67
C TYR A 167 16.00 -16.89 -1.77
N GLY A 168 16.52 -16.62 -2.97
CA GLY A 168 16.45 -17.50 -4.14
C GLY A 168 15.27 -17.20 -5.07
N ASN A 169 15.33 -17.71 -6.31
CA ASN A 169 14.27 -17.58 -7.33
C ASN A 169 13.79 -16.13 -7.60
N GLY A 170 14.71 -15.15 -7.55
CA GLY A 170 14.39 -13.74 -7.76
C GLY A 170 13.58 -13.08 -6.64
N VAL A 171 13.38 -13.76 -5.50
CA VAL A 171 12.71 -13.20 -4.33
C VAL A 171 13.74 -12.58 -3.40
N MET A 172 13.60 -11.29 -3.13
CA MET A 172 14.36 -10.59 -2.09
C MET A 172 13.47 -10.27 -0.89
N GLY A 173 14.12 -9.95 0.23
CA GLY A 173 13.47 -9.42 1.41
C GLY A 173 14.51 -8.82 2.36
N PHE A 174 14.13 -8.66 3.62
CA PHE A 174 14.99 -8.05 4.63
C PHE A 174 15.41 -9.07 5.69
N ARG A 175 16.69 -9.05 6.08
CA ARG A 175 17.19 -9.97 7.12
C ARG A 175 16.41 -9.80 8.43
N GLY A 176 15.87 -10.91 8.93
CA GLY A 176 15.02 -10.94 10.14
C GLY A 176 13.53 -10.71 9.87
N VAL A 177 13.13 -10.62 8.59
CA VAL A 177 11.73 -10.64 8.16
C VAL A 177 11.49 -11.92 7.38
N ASP A 178 10.43 -12.64 7.75
CA ASP A 178 10.05 -13.89 7.05
C ASP A 178 9.61 -13.57 5.60
N PRO A 179 10.25 -14.17 4.57
CA PRO A 179 9.96 -13.90 3.15
C PRO A 179 8.58 -14.40 2.69
N THR A 180 7.86 -15.15 3.53
CA THR A 180 6.44 -15.46 3.31
C THR A 180 5.52 -14.31 3.72
N LYS A 181 6.01 -13.35 4.51
CA LYS A 181 5.28 -12.17 4.98
C LYS A 181 5.45 -11.00 4.03
N LEU A 182 6.70 -10.61 3.80
CA LEU A 182 7.11 -9.46 2.99
C LEU A 182 8.14 -9.91 1.97
N ARG A 183 7.89 -9.55 0.71
CA ARG A 183 8.83 -9.72 -0.38
C ARG A 183 9.13 -8.38 -1.00
N VAL A 184 10.36 -8.24 -1.46
CA VAL A 184 10.81 -7.07 -2.20
C VAL A 184 11.28 -7.52 -3.57
N VAL A 185 10.88 -6.77 -4.58
CA VAL A 185 11.40 -6.87 -5.93
C VAL A 185 12.10 -5.54 -6.21
N PRO A 186 13.44 -5.53 -6.30
CA PRO A 186 14.16 -4.30 -6.62
C PRO A 186 13.81 -3.87 -8.04
N ILE A 187 13.98 -2.58 -8.29
CA ILE A 187 13.94 -2.01 -9.64
C ILE A 187 14.99 -2.68 -10.54
N SER A 188 14.62 -3.00 -11.78
CA SER A 188 15.51 -3.68 -12.73
C SER A 188 16.55 -2.72 -13.30
N GLY A 189 17.82 -3.15 -13.37
CA GLY A 189 18.89 -2.39 -14.01
C GLY A 189 19.58 -1.34 -13.13
N LEU A 190 19.47 -1.47 -11.80
CA LEU A 190 20.29 -0.73 -10.82
C LEU A 190 21.51 -1.52 -10.36
#